data_AF-A0A9E3WN78-F1
#
_entry.id   AF-A0A9E3WN78-F1
#
_cell.length_a   1.000
_cell.length_b   1.000
_cell.length_c   1.000
_cell.angle_alpha   90.00
_cell.angle_beta   90.00
_cell.angle_gamma   90.00
#
_symmetry.space_group_name_H-M   'P 1'
#
loop_
_entity.id
_entity.type
_entity.pdbx_description
1 polymer ?
#
loop_
_entity_poly.entity_id
_entity_poly.type
_entity_poly.pdbx_seq_one_letter_code
_entity_poly.pdbx_strand_id
1 'polypeptide(L)' 'MGQPVAGNPTQFMIERAFADCGLDWRYLTLEVPPESLADAVRGMKAMGFRGGNFTIPHKVAVIEHLDELSQAAELMQAV' A
#
# COMPACT_ATOMS: atom_id res chain seq x y z
N MET A 1 2.93 -2.54 0.08
CA MET A 1 3.26 -3.35 1.26
C MET A 1 2.85 -4.79 1.03
N GLY A 2 3.72 -5.73 1.36
CA GLY A 2 3.50 -7.16 1.22
C GLY A 2 4.71 -7.93 1.75
N GLN A 3 4.66 -9.26 1.67
CA GLN A 3 5.81 -10.11 1.94
C GLN A 3 5.66 -11.46 1.21
N PRO A 4 6.56 -11.81 0.28
CA PRO A 4 7.64 -10.98 -0.26
C PRO A 4 7.11 -9.86 -1.17
N VAL A 5 7.83 -8.75 -1.27
CA VAL A 5 7.50 -7.70 -2.27
C VAL A 5 8.73 -7.12 -2.98
N ALA A 6 9.94 -7.52 -2.58
CA ALA A 6 11.16 -7.19 -3.32
C ALA A 6 11.06 -7.63 -4.80
N GLY A 7 11.58 -6.80 -5.70
CA GLY A 7 11.52 -7.05 -7.15
C GLY A 7 10.20 -6.72 -7.83
N ASN A 8 9.21 -6.17 -7.11
CA ASN A 8 7.96 -5.72 -7.70
C ASN A 8 8.19 -4.52 -8.66
N PRO A 9 7.81 -4.62 -9.96
CA PRO A 9 8.06 -3.56 -10.94
C PRO A 9 7.17 -2.33 -10.77
N THR A 10 6.11 -2.39 -9.94
CA THR A 10 5.17 -1.28 -9.73
C THR A 10 5.89 -0.03 -9.24
N GLN A 11 6.91 -0.15 -8.38
CA GLN A 11 7.67 1.02 -7.94
C GLN A 11 8.32 1.76 -9.11
N PHE A 12 8.99 1.02 -10.01
CA PHE A 12 9.62 1.62 -11.18
C PHE A 12 8.57 2.32 -12.06
N MET A 13 7.45 1.65 -12.34
CA MET A 13 6.38 2.20 -13.17
C MET A 13 5.79 3.49 -12.57
N ILE A 14 5.46 3.49 -11.27
CA ILE A 14 4.81 4.63 -10.62
C ILE A 14 5.77 5.80 -10.42
N GLU A 15 7.03 5.57 -10.05
CA GLU A 15 8.01 6.67 -9.95
C GLU A 15 8.26 7.34 -11.31
N ARG A 16 8.24 6.57 -12.41
CA ARG A 16 8.30 7.14 -13.77
C ARG A 16 7.08 7.99 -14.09
N ALA A 17 5.89 7.54 -13.71
CA ALA A 17 4.67 8.32 -13.89
C ALA A 17 4.68 9.63 -13.07
N PHE A 18 5.14 9.59 -11.82
CA PHE A 18 5.30 10.80 -11.00
C PHE A 18 6.26 11.79 -11.63
N ALA A 19 7.42 11.33 -12.12
CA ALA A 19 8.38 12.18 -12.81
C ALA A 19 7.81 12.81 -14.09
N ASP A 20 7.10 12.04 -14.91
CA ASP A 20 6.47 12.52 -16.15
C ASP A 20 5.38 13.56 -15.88
N CYS A 21 4.64 13.41 -14.78
CA CYS A 21 3.63 14.37 -14.33
C CYS A 21 4.19 15.56 -13.54
N GLY A 22 5.52 15.66 -13.33
CA GLY A 22 6.14 16.73 -12.56
C GLY A 22 5.77 16.72 -11.07
N LEU A 23 5.44 15.55 -10.51
CA LEU A 23 5.06 15.38 -9.11
C LEU A 23 6.29 15.00 -8.27
N ASP A 24 6.58 15.78 -7.22
CA ASP A 24 7.64 15.49 -6.25
C ASP A 24 7.20 14.42 -5.23
N TRP A 25 6.91 13.22 -5.74
CA TRP A 25 6.34 12.11 -4.98
C TRP A 25 7.27 10.91 -5.06
N ARG A 26 7.27 10.09 -4.02
CA ARG A 26 8.02 8.83 -3.96
C ARG A 26 7.07 7.66 -3.81
N TYR A 27 7.40 6.54 -4.46
CA TYR A 27 6.68 5.29 -4.30
C TYR A 27 7.63 4.27 -3.67
N LEU A 28 7.27 3.73 -2.50
CA LEU A 28 8.14 2.85 -1.74
C LEU A 28 7.64 1.40 -1.74
N THR A 29 8.53 0.47 -2.07
CA THR A 29 8.33 -0.95 -1.83
C THR A 29 8.76 -1.28 -0.41
N LEU A 30 7.80 -1.63 0.43
CA LEU A 30 8.01 -1.91 1.85
C LEU A 30 7.63 -3.37 2.14
N GLU A 31 8.61 -4.15 2.59
CA GLU A 31 8.37 -5.47 3.15
C GLU A 31 7.83 -5.33 4.57
N VAL A 32 6.65 -5.89 4.79
CA VAL A 32 5.97 -5.86 6.08
C VAL A 32 5.45 -7.26 6.35
N PRO A 33 5.88 -7.94 7.43
CA PRO A 33 5.33 -9.24 7.76
C PRO A 33 3.90 -9.12 8.34
N PRO A 34 3.06 -10.17 8.26
CA PRO A 34 1.66 -10.13 8.72
C PRO A 34 1.46 -9.58 10.11
N GLU A 35 2.31 -9.98 11.06
CA GLU A 35 2.27 -9.56 12.46
C GLU A 35 2.53 -8.06 12.66
N SER A 36 3.14 -7.38 11.67
CA SER A 36 3.46 -5.95 11.72
C SER A 36 2.54 -5.08 10.88
N LEU A 37 1.49 -5.64 10.25
CA LEU A 37 0.62 -4.89 9.35
C LEU A 37 -0.07 -3.70 10.04
N ALA A 38 -0.65 -3.93 11.22
CA ALA A 38 -1.32 -2.89 11.98
C ALA A 38 -0.36 -1.73 12.32
N ASP A 39 0.87 -2.04 12.72
CA ASP A 39 1.90 -1.07 13.06
C ASP A 39 2.36 -0.28 11.84
N ALA A 40 2.50 -0.96 10.69
CA ALA A 40 2.83 -0.32 9.43
C ALA A 40 1.75 0.68 8.99
N VAL A 41 0.46 0.32 9.06
CA VAL A 41 -0.64 1.22 8.72
C VAL A 41 -0.70 2.43 9.66
N ARG A 42 -0.51 2.22 10.97
CA ARG A 42 -0.42 3.33 11.94
C ARG A 42 0.76 4.24 11.64
N GLY A 43 1.92 3.66 11.32
CA GLY A 43 3.12 4.39 10.93
C GLY A 43 2.91 5.22 9.66
N MET A 44 2.29 4.67 8.62
CA MET A 44 1.94 5.41 7.40
C MET A 44 1.10 6.65 7.71
N LYS A 45 0.06 6.49 8.54
CA LYS A 45 -0.83 7.59 8.95
C LYS A 45 -0.05 8.65 9.71
N ALA A 46 0.79 8.24 10.67
CA ALA A 46 1.61 9.16 11.46
C ALA A 46 2.67 9.91 10.63
N MET A 47 3.25 9.27 9.62
CA MET A 47 4.25 9.85 8.73
C MET A 47 3.64 10.71 7.59
N GLY A 48 2.32 10.78 7.49
CA GLY A 48 1.64 11.58 6.46
C GLY A 48 1.65 10.97 5.06
N PHE A 49 1.72 9.64 4.95
CA PHE A 49 1.58 8.96 3.65
C PHE A 49 0.23 9.30 3.01
N ARG A 50 0.23 9.56 1.70
CA ARG A 50 -1.02 9.79 0.95
C ARG A 50 -1.81 8.52 0.68
N GLY A 51 -1.15 7.37 0.70
CA GLY A 51 -1.76 6.06 0.45
C GLY A 51 -0.69 5.00 0.20
N GLY A 52 -1.13 3.79 -0.10
CA GLY A 52 -0.23 2.69 -0.45
C GLY A 52 -1.00 1.53 -1.05
N ASN A 53 -0.32 0.75 -1.90
CA ASN A 53 -0.86 -0.50 -2.41
C ASN A 53 -0.55 -1.64 -1.44
N PHE A 54 -1.54 -2.51 -1.19
CA PHE A 54 -1.38 -3.73 -0.41
C PHE A 54 -1.40 -4.94 -1.33
N THR A 55 -0.51 -5.89 -1.08
CA THR A 55 -0.45 -7.15 -1.83
C THR A 55 -0.35 -8.31 -0.85
N ILE A 56 -0.33 -9.54 -1.37
CA ILE A 56 -0.22 -10.77 -0.59
C ILE A 56 0.90 -10.61 0.48
N PRO A 57 0.61 -10.96 1.74
CA PRO A 57 -0.62 -11.55 2.27
C PRO A 57 -1.67 -10.55 2.81
N HIS A 58 -1.49 -9.24 2.61
CA HIS A 58 -2.21 -8.19 3.35
C HIS A 58 -3.55 -7.74 2.75
N LYS A 59 -3.91 -8.19 1.54
CA LYS A 59 -5.07 -7.67 0.80
C LYS A 59 -6.40 -7.72 1.55
N VAL A 60 -6.56 -8.72 2.42
CA VAL A 60 -7.77 -8.89 3.24
C VAL A 60 -7.55 -8.29 4.62
N ALA A 61 -6.44 -8.64 5.28
CA ALA A 61 -6.15 -8.23 6.65
C ALA A 61 -6.09 -6.71 6.84
N VAL A 62 -5.70 -5.95 5.81
CA VAL A 62 -5.62 -4.49 5.89
C VAL A 62 -7.00 -3.83 6.06
N ILE A 63 -8.09 -4.50 5.66
CA ILE A 63 -9.46 -3.94 5.72
C ILE A 63 -9.82 -3.52 7.15
N GLU A 64 -9.39 -4.28 8.16
CA GLU A 64 -9.63 -3.96 9.58
C GLU A 64 -8.93 -2.68 10.05
N HIS A 65 -8.06 -2.09 9.22
CA HIS A 65 -7.32 -0.87 9.50
C HIS A 65 -7.72 0.32 8.62
N LEU A 66 -8.74 0.15 7.78
CA LEU A 66 -9.28 1.20 6.90
C LEU A 66 -10.54 1.81 7.49
N ASP A 67 -10.69 3.12 7.35
CA ASP A 67 -11.88 3.84 7.82
C ASP A 67 -13.10 3.59 6.90
N GLU A 68 -12.86 3.41 5.60
CA GLU A 68 -13.90 3.22 4.57
C GLU A 68 -13.42 2.29 3.44
N LEU A 69 -14.35 1.63 2.76
CA LEU A 69 -14.12 0.83 1.56
C LEU A 69 -14.93 1.36 0.37
N SER A 70 -14.38 1.23 -0.83
CA SER A 70 -15.18 1.40 -2.05
C SER A 70 -16.16 0.24 -2.21
N GLN A 71 -17.27 0.46 -2.91
CA GLN A 71 -18.25 -0.59 -3.21
C GLN A 71 -17.62 -1.83 -3.85
N ALA A 72 -16.64 -1.64 -4.74
CA ALA A 72 -15.91 -2.76 -5.36
C ALA A 72 -15.10 -3.56 -4.33
N ALA A 73 -14.43 -2.87 -3.40
CA ALA A 73 -13.66 -3.51 -2.33
C ALA A 73 -14.57 -4.23 -1.31
N GLU A 74 -15.75 -3.69 -1.01
CA GLU A 74 -16.75 -4.37 -0.18
C GLU A 74 -17.24 -5.67 -0.83
N LEU A 75 -17.50 -5.67 -2.14
CA LEU A 75 -17.94 -6.87 -2.85
C LEU A 75 -16.83 -7.92 -2.94
N MET A 76 -15.58 -7.49 -3.13
CA MET A 76 -14.43 -8.38 -3.27
C MET A 76 -13.83 -8.85 -1.94
N GLN A 77 -14.14 -8.16 -0.84
CA GLN A 77 -13.53 -8.36 0.48
C GLN A 77 -12.00 -8.34 0.44
N ALA A 78 -11.44 -7.50 -0.43
CA ALA A 78 -10.01 -7.34 -0.63
C ALA A 78 -9.71 -5.96 -1.24
N VAL A 79 -8.53 -5.42 -0.92
CA VAL A 79 -7.95 -4.20 -1.51
C VAL A 79 -6.56 -4.45 -2.11
#